data_AF-A0A2V6T8M2-F1
#
_entry.id   AF-A0A2V6T8M2-F1
#
_cell.length_a   1.000
_cell.length_b   1.000
_cell.length_c   1.000
_cell.angle_alpha   90.00
_cell.angle_beta   90.00
_cell.angle_gamma   90.00
#
_symmetry.space_group_name_H-M   'P 1'
#
loop_
_entity.id
_entity.type
_entity.pdbx_description
1 polymer ?
#
loop_
_entity_poly.entity_id
_entity_poly.type
_entity_poly.pdbx_seq_one_letter_code
_entity_poly.pdbx_strand_id
1 'polypeptide(L)'
;MLSPFMIVGGILQGLAFLPYTIGTGLAELNKGLVQAQAVPLDDSYKATFGVSMTDQRVNQQSGEISGQEGLYGRYRPQAIMEANRAFQRLLVSQGMPEDKSHNYVLAGNYNYAWSRGVILLAVTYRQSGAQPIRVASKETGIVTTFRPDQRTWHEPYERDVNGQVIDEVIDWTAMEYKLLRQDKIVATMMVIAAEAVKSGKRSTDYWEAERRWKAGETAQLMRESLARVKIEGVN
;
A
#
# COMPACT_ATOMS: atom_id res chain seq x y z
N MET A 1 -18.30 11.57 8.40
CA MET A 1 -18.10 11.20 6.99
C MET A 1 -17.22 12.25 6.34
N LEU A 2 -16.34 11.86 5.42
CA LEU A 2 -15.44 12.79 4.74
C LEU A 2 -16.20 13.57 3.65
N SER A 3 -15.96 14.87 3.53
CA SER A 3 -16.46 15.62 2.38
C SER A 3 -15.67 15.24 1.11
N PRO A 4 -16.23 15.44 -0.10
CA PRO A 4 -15.49 15.14 -1.33
C PRO A 4 -14.15 15.89 -1.43
N PHE A 5 -14.08 17.15 -0.97
CA PHE A 5 -12.84 17.92 -0.92
C PHE A 5 -11.80 17.29 0.03
N MET A 6 -12.23 16.78 1.19
CA MET A 6 -11.34 16.06 2.12
C MET A 6 -10.82 14.76 1.51
N ILE A 7 -11.65 14.06 0.72
CA ILE A 7 -11.25 12.84 0.00
C ILE A 7 -10.17 13.19 -1.03
N VAL A 8 -10.43 14.17 -1.90
CA VAL A 8 -9.48 14.64 -2.92
C VAL A 8 -8.16 15.08 -2.28
N GLY A 9 -8.23 15.97 -1.28
CA GLY A 9 -7.05 16.48 -0.58
C GLY A 9 -6.27 15.38 0.13
N GLY A 10 -6.96 14.41 0.73
CA GLY A 10 -6.34 13.28 1.42
C GLY A 10 -5.61 12.31 0.48
N ILE A 11 -6.19 11.99 -0.68
CA ILE A 11 -5.55 11.10 -1.67
C ILE A 11 -4.22 11.67 -2.14
N LEU A 12 -4.14 12.98 -2.40
CA LEU A 12 -2.90 13.66 -2.78
C LEU A 12 -1.81 13.59 -1.70
N GLN A 13 -2.20 13.43 -0.44
CA GLN A 13 -1.27 13.32 0.69
C GLN A 13 -0.70 11.91 0.85
N GLY A 14 -1.35 10.91 0.24
CA GLY A 14 -0.83 9.56 0.08
C GLY A 14 -1.33 8.55 1.10
N LEU A 15 -0.61 7.45 1.27
CA LEU A 15 -1.01 6.27 2.07
C LEU A 15 -1.35 6.59 3.53
N ALA A 16 -0.79 7.68 4.06
CA ALA A 16 -1.11 8.19 5.39
C ALA A 16 -2.60 8.54 5.57
N PHE A 17 -3.31 8.84 4.48
CA PHE A 17 -4.75 9.14 4.50
C PHE A 17 -5.64 7.90 4.69
N LEU A 18 -5.11 6.70 4.44
CA LEU A 18 -5.89 5.48 4.41
C LEU A 18 -6.76 5.23 5.67
N PRO A 19 -6.27 5.45 6.92
CA PRO A 19 -7.08 5.27 8.12
C PRO A 19 -8.32 6.18 8.19
N TYR A 20 -8.29 7.37 7.58
CA TYR A 20 -9.43 8.29 7.59
C TYR A 20 -10.61 7.81 6.73
N THR A 21 -10.38 6.82 5.86
CA THR A 21 -11.40 6.30 4.93
C THR A 21 -12.33 5.27 5.56
N ILE A 22 -12.01 4.74 6.75
CA ILE A 22 -12.74 3.64 7.41
C ILE A 22 -14.25 3.94 7.53
N GLY A 23 -14.59 5.16 7.96
CA GLY A 23 -15.97 5.59 8.18
C GLY A 23 -16.73 6.05 6.94
N THR A 24 -16.12 6.05 5.76
CA THR A 24 -16.72 6.54 4.51
C THR A 24 -17.15 5.37 3.63
N GLY A 25 -18.34 5.44 3.05
CA GLY A 25 -18.88 4.37 2.18
C GLY A 25 -18.17 4.28 0.83
N LEU A 26 -18.29 3.16 0.13
CA LEU A 26 -17.66 2.95 -1.18
C LEU A 26 -18.09 3.99 -2.22
N ALA A 27 -19.39 4.27 -2.31
CA ALA A 27 -19.94 5.23 -3.27
C ALA A 27 -19.42 6.65 -3.03
N GLU A 28 -19.30 7.07 -1.77
CA GLU A 28 -18.78 8.38 -1.39
C GLU A 28 -17.28 8.51 -1.70
N LEU A 29 -16.48 7.48 -1.37
CA LEU A 29 -15.06 7.42 -1.72
C LEU A 29 -14.87 7.49 -3.23
N ASN A 30 -15.60 6.69 -3.99
CA ASN A 30 -15.50 6.68 -5.45
C ASN A 30 -15.95 8.01 -6.07
N LYS A 31 -16.99 8.65 -5.52
CA LYS A 31 -17.41 9.98 -5.97
C LYS A 31 -16.28 11.00 -5.78
N GLY A 32 -15.61 11.00 -4.62
CA GLY A 32 -14.46 11.86 -4.39
C GLY A 32 -13.31 11.59 -5.37
N LEU A 33 -13.01 10.32 -5.63
CA LEU A 33 -11.98 9.90 -6.60
C LEU A 33 -12.28 10.37 -8.03
N VAL A 34 -13.50 10.16 -8.51
CA VAL A 34 -13.92 10.58 -9.85
C VAL A 34 -13.88 12.10 -9.99
N GLN A 35 -14.32 12.84 -8.96
CA GLN A 35 -14.23 14.30 -8.94
C GLN A 35 -12.78 14.81 -8.95
N ALA A 36 -11.86 14.07 -8.33
CA ALA A 36 -10.43 14.35 -8.34
C ALA A 36 -9.73 13.98 -9.67
N GLN A 37 -10.44 13.34 -10.62
CA GLN A 37 -9.85 12.70 -11.79
C GLN A 37 -8.77 11.65 -11.43
N ALA A 38 -8.89 11.02 -10.26
CA ALA A 38 -8.04 9.93 -9.81
C ALA A 38 -8.53 8.57 -10.32
N VAL A 39 -7.73 7.50 -10.14
CA VAL A 39 -8.16 6.11 -10.41
C VAL A 39 -9.50 5.84 -9.69
N PRO A 40 -10.57 5.47 -10.43
CA PRO A 40 -11.83 5.09 -9.82
C PRO A 40 -11.67 3.86 -8.91
N LEU A 41 -12.44 3.83 -7.82
CA LEU A 41 -12.42 2.69 -6.90
C LEU A 41 -12.92 1.41 -7.59
N ASP A 42 -13.81 1.53 -8.58
CA ASP A 42 -14.29 0.40 -9.38
C ASP A 42 -13.16 -0.30 -10.16
N ASP A 43 -12.22 0.46 -10.73
CA ASP A 43 -11.05 -0.09 -11.42
C ASP A 43 -10.17 -0.88 -10.46
N SER A 44 -9.98 -0.34 -9.25
CA SER A 44 -9.26 -1.06 -8.20
C SER A 44 -9.99 -2.33 -7.74
N TYR A 45 -11.31 -2.32 -7.65
CA TYR A 45 -12.11 -3.50 -7.30
C TYR A 45 -11.97 -4.59 -8.38
N LYS A 46 -12.04 -4.21 -9.66
CA LYS A 46 -11.83 -5.12 -10.79
C LYS A 46 -10.42 -5.70 -10.79
N ALA A 47 -9.40 -4.86 -10.58
CA ALA A 47 -8.00 -5.30 -10.55
C ALA A 47 -7.69 -6.20 -9.33
N THR A 48 -8.25 -5.88 -8.17
CA THR A 48 -7.93 -6.57 -6.91
C THR A 48 -8.74 -7.84 -6.71
N PHE A 49 -10.05 -7.76 -6.95
CA PHE A 49 -10.99 -8.82 -6.58
C PHE A 49 -11.67 -9.47 -7.78
N GLY A 50 -11.52 -8.93 -8.99
CA GLY A 50 -12.13 -9.46 -10.21
C GLY A 50 -13.62 -9.13 -10.34
N VAL A 51 -14.15 -8.21 -9.53
CA VAL A 51 -15.56 -7.81 -9.53
C VAL A 51 -15.69 -6.29 -9.59
N SER A 52 -16.81 -5.79 -10.10
CA SER A 52 -17.12 -4.36 -10.01
C SER A 52 -17.52 -4.00 -8.58
N MET A 53 -17.24 -2.76 -8.16
CA MET A 53 -17.69 -2.27 -6.87
C MET A 53 -19.22 -2.20 -6.75
N THR A 54 -19.95 -2.19 -7.87
CA THR A 54 -21.43 -2.20 -7.89
C THR A 54 -22.01 -3.61 -8.03
N ASP A 55 -21.18 -4.65 -7.98
CA ASP A 55 -21.66 -6.05 -7.93
C ASP A 55 -22.54 -6.26 -6.69
N GLN A 56 -23.64 -7.00 -6.85
CA GLN A 56 -24.61 -7.25 -5.79
C GLN A 56 -24.01 -7.97 -4.56
N ARG A 57 -22.89 -8.66 -4.74
CA ARG A 57 -22.17 -9.34 -3.65
C ARG A 57 -21.34 -8.36 -2.79
N VAL A 58 -21.08 -7.14 -3.29
CA VAL A 58 -20.25 -6.14 -2.61
C VAL A 58 -21.10 -5.35 -1.61
N ASN A 59 -20.76 -5.44 -0.34
CA ASN A 59 -21.33 -4.58 0.70
C ASN A 59 -20.85 -3.14 0.50
N GLN A 60 -21.76 -2.20 0.24
CA GLN A 60 -21.39 -0.81 -0.07
C GLN A 60 -20.78 -0.03 1.12
N GLN A 61 -20.94 -0.53 2.35
CA GLN A 61 -20.41 0.10 3.55
C GLN A 61 -19.03 -0.47 3.94
N SER A 62 -18.93 -1.79 4.06
CA SER A 62 -17.67 -2.47 4.44
C SER A 62 -16.73 -2.70 3.25
N GLY A 63 -17.31 -2.79 2.05
CA GLY A 63 -16.63 -3.16 0.81
C GLY A 63 -16.33 -4.65 0.67
N GLU A 64 -16.76 -5.48 1.63
CA GLU A 64 -16.57 -6.93 1.62
C GLU A 64 -17.38 -7.58 0.51
N ILE A 65 -16.83 -8.65 -0.06
CA ILE A 65 -17.46 -9.42 -1.14
C ILE A 65 -18.00 -10.73 -0.57
N SER A 66 -19.31 -10.92 -0.66
CA SER A 66 -19.99 -12.13 -0.18
C SER A 66 -19.46 -13.38 -0.89
N GLY A 67 -18.99 -14.37 -0.12
CA GLY A 67 -18.47 -15.63 -0.63
C GLY A 67 -17.03 -15.58 -1.16
N GLN A 68 -16.32 -14.45 -0.97
CA GLN A 68 -14.91 -14.32 -1.33
C GLN A 68 -14.10 -13.90 -0.10
N GLU A 69 -13.01 -14.61 0.17
CA GLU A 69 -12.07 -14.16 1.20
C GLU A 69 -11.15 -13.08 0.63
N GLY A 70 -11.12 -11.92 1.29
CA GLY A 70 -10.18 -10.85 0.99
C GLY A 70 -8.72 -11.34 0.97
N LEU A 71 -7.96 -10.89 -0.03
CA LEU A 71 -6.64 -11.44 -0.38
C LEU A 71 -5.50 -10.87 0.51
N TYR A 72 -5.56 -9.57 0.83
CA TYR A 72 -4.52 -8.87 1.59
C TYR A 72 -4.85 -8.76 3.09
N GLY A 73 -3.85 -8.61 3.97
CA GLY A 73 -4.07 -8.40 5.40
C GLY A 73 -4.44 -9.63 6.25
N ARG A 74 -4.42 -10.85 5.67
CA ARG A 74 -4.74 -12.12 6.36
C ARG A 74 -3.53 -12.87 6.92
N TYR A 75 -2.38 -12.22 7.07
CA TYR A 75 -1.13 -12.82 7.56
C TYR A 75 -0.70 -14.12 6.83
N ARG A 76 -1.01 -14.26 5.54
CA ARG A 76 -0.49 -15.36 4.71
C ARG A 76 0.61 -14.85 3.77
N PRO A 77 1.70 -15.60 3.53
CA PRO A 77 2.77 -15.19 2.62
C PRO A 77 2.26 -14.80 1.23
N GLN A 78 1.22 -15.48 0.73
CA GLN A 78 0.63 -15.23 -0.59
C GLN A 78 -0.09 -13.87 -0.68
N ALA A 79 -0.52 -13.30 0.45
CA ALA A 79 -1.31 -12.07 0.48
C ALA A 79 -0.57 -10.88 -0.14
N ILE A 80 0.72 -10.71 0.18
CA ILE A 80 1.52 -9.61 -0.38
C ILE A 80 1.80 -9.82 -1.87
N MET A 81 1.92 -11.07 -2.31
CA MET A 81 2.11 -11.42 -3.72
C MET A 81 0.84 -11.13 -4.52
N GLU A 82 -0.32 -11.51 -4.00
CA GLU A 82 -1.64 -11.23 -4.59
C GLU A 82 -1.91 -9.72 -4.66
N ALA A 83 -1.59 -8.99 -3.58
CA ALA A 83 -1.67 -7.53 -3.54
C ALA A 83 -0.78 -6.89 -4.60
N ASN A 84 0.46 -7.35 -4.76
CA ASN A 84 1.36 -6.85 -5.80
C ASN A 84 0.85 -7.15 -7.21
N ARG A 85 0.33 -8.36 -7.48
CA ARG A 85 -0.28 -8.68 -8.77
C ARG A 85 -1.51 -7.82 -9.05
N ALA A 86 -2.34 -7.54 -8.05
CA ALA A 86 -3.47 -6.64 -8.17
C ALA A 86 -3.03 -5.21 -8.48
N PHE A 87 -2.03 -4.71 -7.74
CA PHE A 87 -1.47 -3.38 -7.92
C PHE A 87 -0.87 -3.19 -9.33
N GLN A 88 -0.07 -4.15 -9.79
CA GLN A 88 0.53 -4.11 -11.12
C GLN A 88 -0.53 -4.18 -12.22
N ARG A 89 -1.55 -5.05 -12.08
CA ARG A 89 -2.70 -5.06 -13.00
C ARG A 89 -3.45 -3.73 -13.02
N LEU A 90 -3.61 -3.08 -11.86
CA LEU A 90 -4.21 -1.75 -11.80
C LEU A 90 -3.37 -0.74 -12.58
N LEU A 91 -2.06 -0.68 -12.34
CA LEU A 91 -1.16 0.22 -13.09
C LEU A 91 -1.25 0.01 -14.60
N VAL A 92 -1.29 -1.25 -15.05
CA VAL A 92 -1.46 -1.60 -16.47
C VAL A 92 -2.80 -1.12 -17.02
N SER A 93 -3.89 -1.32 -16.28
CA SER A 93 -5.22 -0.83 -16.67
C SER A 93 -5.27 0.71 -16.79
N GLN A 94 -4.36 1.40 -16.09
CA GLN A 94 -4.20 2.85 -16.14
C GLN A 94 -3.19 3.31 -17.21
N GLY A 95 -2.78 2.42 -18.12
CA GLY A 95 -1.94 2.72 -19.28
C GLY A 95 -0.45 2.51 -19.07
N MET A 96 0.00 1.95 -17.94
CA MET A 96 1.40 1.59 -17.75
C MET A 96 1.76 0.35 -18.60
N PRO A 97 2.90 0.35 -19.31
CA PRO A 97 3.41 -0.87 -19.94
C PRO A 97 3.62 -1.99 -18.92
N GLU A 98 3.26 -3.22 -19.29
CA GLU A 98 3.31 -4.38 -18.40
C GLU A 98 4.72 -4.63 -17.84
N ASP A 99 5.74 -4.54 -18.68
CA ASP A 99 7.15 -4.69 -18.31
C ASP A 99 7.58 -3.69 -17.23
N LYS A 100 7.10 -2.44 -17.32
CA LYS A 100 7.39 -1.39 -16.33
C LYS A 100 6.61 -1.54 -15.04
N SER A 101 5.43 -2.16 -15.09
CA SER A 101 4.58 -2.33 -13.90
C SER A 101 5.28 -3.16 -12.82
N HIS A 102 6.11 -4.13 -13.21
CA HIS A 102 6.84 -5.01 -12.30
C HIS A 102 7.91 -4.32 -11.46
N ASN A 103 8.29 -3.09 -11.79
CA ASN A 103 9.16 -2.27 -10.96
C ASN A 103 8.42 -1.68 -9.76
N TYR A 104 7.09 -1.63 -9.77
CA TYR A 104 6.33 -1.07 -8.66
C TYR A 104 5.89 -2.19 -7.71
N VAL A 105 6.28 -2.04 -6.44
CA VAL A 105 6.08 -3.05 -5.41
C VAL A 105 5.40 -2.43 -4.20
N LEU A 106 4.30 -3.05 -3.76
CA LEU A 106 3.80 -2.89 -2.40
C LEU A 106 4.69 -3.70 -1.47
N ALA A 107 5.35 -3.00 -0.57
CA ALA A 107 6.27 -3.57 0.40
C ALA A 107 5.74 -3.36 1.82
N GLY A 108 6.07 -4.29 2.72
CA GLY A 108 5.63 -4.21 4.11
C GLY A 108 6.69 -4.71 5.08
N ASN A 109 6.90 -3.99 6.18
CA ASN A 109 7.70 -4.45 7.31
C ASN A 109 6.78 -5.05 8.37
N TYR A 110 6.79 -6.39 8.45
CA TYR A 110 5.89 -7.19 9.29
C TYR A 110 6.44 -7.48 10.70
N ASN A 111 7.60 -6.94 11.07
CA ASN A 111 8.31 -7.29 12.32
C ASN A 111 7.42 -7.17 13.58
N TYR A 112 6.52 -6.17 13.61
CA TYR A 112 5.59 -5.93 14.72
C TYR A 112 4.13 -6.20 14.40
N ALA A 113 3.86 -6.80 13.23
CA ALA A 113 2.49 -7.07 12.81
C ALA A 113 1.81 -8.05 13.78
N TRP A 114 2.50 -9.11 14.21
CA TRP A 114 1.94 -10.08 15.17
C TRP A 114 1.98 -9.59 16.62
N SER A 115 3.12 -9.08 17.07
CA SER A 115 3.36 -8.75 18.48
C SER A 115 2.66 -7.46 18.93
N ARG A 116 2.41 -6.52 18.01
CA ARG A 116 1.83 -5.21 18.33
C ARG A 116 0.63 -4.82 17.44
N GLY A 117 0.25 -5.67 16.48
CA GLY A 117 -0.90 -5.41 15.61
C GLY A 117 -0.71 -4.24 14.64
N VAL A 118 0.53 -3.84 14.34
CA VAL A 118 0.86 -2.67 13.50
C VAL A 118 1.81 -3.02 12.36
N ILE A 119 1.73 -2.28 11.26
CA ILE A 119 2.56 -2.49 10.07
C ILE A 119 3.08 -1.16 9.53
N LEU A 120 4.31 -1.18 9.01
CA LEU A 120 4.86 -0.14 8.17
C LEU A 120 4.79 -0.60 6.72
N LEU A 121 4.00 0.09 5.91
CA LEU A 121 3.79 -0.19 4.49
C LEU A 121 4.50 0.86 3.65
N ALA A 122 4.96 0.45 2.47
CA ALA A 122 5.56 1.31 1.48
C ALA A 122 5.12 0.92 0.06
N VAL A 123 5.08 1.92 -0.83
CA VAL A 123 5.08 1.73 -2.27
C VAL A 123 6.49 2.06 -2.74
N THR A 124 7.13 1.13 -3.43
CA THR A 124 8.50 1.32 -3.91
C THR A 124 8.58 1.21 -5.43
N TYR A 125 9.54 1.94 -5.99
CA TYR A 125 10.10 1.66 -7.30
C TYR A 125 11.37 0.84 -7.12
N ARG A 126 11.34 -0.40 -7.60
CA ARG A 126 12.45 -1.35 -7.57
C ARG A 126 13.17 -1.33 -8.90
N GLN A 127 14.43 -0.89 -8.89
CA GLN A 127 15.25 -0.77 -10.09
C GLN A 127 15.41 -2.12 -10.82
N SER A 128 15.53 -3.20 -10.06
CA SER A 128 15.71 -4.55 -10.60
C SER A 128 14.43 -5.20 -11.15
N GLY A 129 13.26 -4.54 -11.05
CA GLY A 129 11.97 -5.15 -11.40
C GLY A 129 11.74 -6.48 -10.68
N ALA A 130 11.19 -7.48 -11.37
CA ALA A 130 10.94 -8.83 -10.85
C ALA A 130 12.19 -9.74 -10.81
N GLN A 131 13.39 -9.19 -10.65
CA GLN A 131 14.62 -9.97 -10.51
C GLN A 131 14.94 -10.29 -9.03
N PRO A 132 15.70 -11.36 -8.75
CA PRO A 132 16.21 -11.63 -7.41
C PRO A 132 17.09 -10.50 -6.89
N ILE A 133 17.06 -10.26 -5.58
CA ILE A 133 17.89 -9.25 -4.91
C ILE A 133 18.85 -9.93 -3.94
N ARG A 134 20.11 -9.48 -3.89
CA ARG A 134 21.12 -9.99 -2.96
C ARG A 134 21.42 -8.93 -1.89
N VAL A 135 20.97 -9.20 -0.67
CA VAL A 135 20.94 -8.22 0.43
C VAL A 135 21.30 -8.91 1.75
N ALA A 136 21.73 -8.13 2.74
CA ALA A 136 21.77 -8.62 4.12
C ALA A 136 20.32 -8.78 4.62
N SER A 137 19.97 -9.98 5.10
CA SER A 137 18.66 -10.24 5.70
C SER A 137 18.41 -9.25 6.85
N LYS A 138 17.22 -8.64 6.87
CA LYS A 138 16.85 -7.70 7.95
C LYS A 138 16.66 -8.41 9.29
N GLU A 139 16.39 -9.71 9.27
CA GLU A 139 16.17 -10.53 10.46
C GLU A 139 17.48 -11.06 11.05
N THR A 140 18.41 -11.49 10.18
CA THR A 140 19.63 -12.21 10.62
C THR A 140 20.95 -11.49 10.30
N GLY A 141 20.94 -10.46 9.46
CA GLY A 141 22.14 -9.81 8.92
C GLY A 141 22.91 -10.66 7.89
N ILE A 142 22.52 -11.91 7.67
CA ILE A 142 23.20 -12.82 6.75
C ILE A 142 22.88 -12.43 5.30
N VAL A 143 23.91 -12.33 4.47
CA VAL A 143 23.77 -12.08 3.04
C VAL A 143 23.01 -13.24 2.38
N THR A 144 21.86 -12.91 1.80
CA THR A 144 20.93 -13.87 1.20
C THR A 144 20.44 -13.32 -0.14
N THR A 145 20.18 -14.22 -1.10
CA THR A 145 19.50 -13.87 -2.35
C THR A 145 18.02 -14.17 -2.21
N PHE A 146 17.19 -13.13 -2.19
CA PHE A 146 15.74 -13.26 -2.16
C PHE A 146 15.15 -13.25 -3.56
N ARG A 147 14.20 -14.14 -3.82
CA ARG A 147 13.48 -14.30 -5.09
C ARG A 147 12.06 -13.72 -5.01
N PRO A 148 11.45 -13.29 -6.13
CA PRO A 148 10.11 -12.69 -6.13
C PRO A 148 8.97 -13.54 -5.55
N ASP A 149 9.17 -14.84 -5.42
CA ASP A 149 8.22 -15.77 -4.81
C ASP A 149 8.37 -15.88 -3.27
N GLN A 150 9.33 -15.16 -2.69
CA GLN A 150 9.62 -15.18 -1.26
C GLN A 150 9.09 -13.93 -0.56
N ARG A 151 8.47 -14.10 0.62
CA ARG A 151 7.95 -12.98 1.43
C ARG A 151 8.98 -11.86 1.62
N THR A 152 10.23 -12.23 1.93
CA THR A 152 11.30 -11.28 2.24
C THR A 152 11.71 -10.43 1.04
N TRP A 153 11.46 -10.88 -0.19
CA TRP A 153 11.64 -10.05 -1.39
C TRP A 153 10.66 -8.86 -1.40
N HIS A 154 9.50 -8.99 -0.76
CA HIS A 154 8.50 -7.91 -0.63
C HIS A 154 8.75 -7.01 0.59
N GLU A 155 9.94 -7.05 1.18
CA GLU A 155 10.40 -6.01 2.10
C GLU A 155 11.23 -4.98 1.33
N PRO A 156 11.24 -3.70 1.74
CA PRO A 156 11.94 -2.66 0.99
C PRO A 156 13.43 -2.62 1.35
N TYR A 157 14.33 -2.65 0.38
CA TYR A 157 15.78 -2.58 0.61
C TYR A 157 16.36 -1.34 -0.06
N GLU A 158 17.08 -0.50 0.69
CA GLU A 158 17.68 0.70 0.12
C GLU A 158 18.79 0.32 -0.87
N ARG A 159 19.69 -0.57 -0.45
CA ARG A 159 20.88 -0.96 -1.21
C ARG A 159 21.13 -2.46 -1.17
N ASP A 160 21.73 -2.96 -2.24
CA ASP A 160 22.29 -4.30 -2.31
C ASP A 160 23.62 -4.39 -1.55
N VAL A 161 24.15 -5.60 -1.46
CA VAL A 161 25.48 -5.87 -0.86
C VAL A 161 26.66 -5.18 -1.56
N ASN A 162 26.47 -4.67 -2.78
CA ASN A 162 27.47 -3.93 -3.53
C ASN A 162 27.26 -2.41 -3.43
N GLY A 163 26.28 -1.95 -2.65
CA GLY A 163 25.94 -0.54 -2.47
C GLY A 163 25.05 0.06 -3.58
N GLN A 164 24.59 -0.74 -4.55
CA GLN A 164 23.67 -0.30 -5.60
C GLN A 164 22.28 -0.08 -5.02
N VAL A 165 21.59 0.98 -5.44
CA VAL A 165 20.22 1.26 -5.00
C VAL A 165 19.28 0.19 -5.55
N ILE A 166 18.47 -0.41 -4.68
CA ILE A 166 17.44 -1.39 -5.05
C ILE A 166 16.09 -0.71 -5.13
N ASP A 167 15.62 -0.18 -4.01
CA ASP A 167 14.32 0.45 -3.88
C ASP A 167 14.44 1.96 -3.69
N GLU A 168 13.60 2.71 -4.40
CA GLU A 168 13.23 4.07 -4.09
C GLU A 168 11.82 4.07 -3.49
N VAL A 169 11.63 4.64 -2.30
CA VAL A 169 10.30 4.71 -1.71
C VAL A 169 9.53 5.89 -2.29
N ILE A 170 8.36 5.58 -2.85
CA ILE A 170 7.42 6.56 -3.43
C ILE A 170 6.58 7.16 -2.29
N ASP A 171 5.99 6.29 -1.48
CA ASP A 171 5.18 6.67 -0.33
C ASP A 171 5.14 5.58 0.72
N TRP A 172 4.76 5.93 1.95
CA TRP A 172 4.69 5.00 3.06
C TRP A 172 3.62 5.37 4.07
N THR A 173 3.21 4.42 4.91
CA THR A 173 2.33 4.67 6.07
C THR A 173 2.59 3.65 7.17
N ALA A 174 2.50 4.10 8.42
CA ALA A 174 2.39 3.22 9.58
C ALA A 174 0.92 3.16 10.00
N MET A 175 0.36 1.96 10.13
CA MET A 175 -1.05 1.78 10.50
C MET A 175 -1.33 0.50 11.30
N GLU A 176 -2.53 0.41 11.86
CA GLU A 176 -3.03 -0.82 12.48
C GLU A 176 -3.21 -1.89 11.39
N TYR A 177 -2.57 -3.05 11.59
CA TYR A 177 -2.54 -4.11 10.59
C TYR A 177 -3.94 -4.68 10.29
N LYS A 178 -4.81 -4.76 11.31
CA LYS A 178 -6.17 -5.29 11.15
C LYS A 178 -7.01 -4.52 10.12
N LEU A 179 -6.68 -3.26 9.83
CA LEU A 179 -7.40 -2.46 8.84
C LEU A 179 -7.26 -3.04 7.43
N LEU A 180 -6.13 -3.70 7.14
CA LEU A 180 -5.91 -4.39 5.87
C LEU A 180 -6.81 -5.61 5.67
N ARG A 181 -7.58 -6.03 6.68
CA ARG A 181 -8.58 -7.11 6.54
C ARG A 181 -9.85 -6.64 5.82
N GLN A 182 -10.05 -5.33 5.68
CA GLN A 182 -11.21 -4.77 4.99
C GLN A 182 -10.89 -4.57 3.50
N ASP A 183 -11.68 -5.19 2.63
CA ASP A 183 -11.49 -5.13 1.18
C ASP A 183 -11.54 -3.68 0.64
N LYS A 184 -12.41 -2.83 1.21
CA LYS A 184 -12.46 -1.40 0.92
C LYS A 184 -11.12 -0.70 1.16
N ILE A 185 -10.47 -1.00 2.29
CA ILE A 185 -9.19 -0.40 2.66
C ILE A 185 -8.11 -0.87 1.70
N VAL A 186 -8.10 -2.15 1.33
CA VAL A 186 -7.15 -2.68 0.36
C VAL A 186 -7.35 -2.01 -1.00
N ALA A 187 -8.58 -1.91 -1.51
CA ALA A 187 -8.84 -1.23 -2.79
C ALA A 187 -8.45 0.26 -2.75
N THR A 188 -8.79 0.96 -1.66
CA THR A 188 -8.42 2.37 -1.50
C THR A 188 -6.90 2.54 -1.43
N MET A 189 -6.19 1.63 -0.78
CA MET A 189 -4.73 1.60 -0.77
C MET A 189 -4.15 1.45 -2.18
N MET A 190 -4.71 0.58 -3.02
CA MET A 190 -4.25 0.40 -4.41
C MET A 190 -4.41 1.68 -5.22
N VAL A 191 -5.54 2.35 -5.08
CA VAL A 191 -5.82 3.64 -5.73
C VAL A 191 -4.80 4.69 -5.30
N ILE A 192 -4.61 4.89 -4.00
CA ILE A 192 -3.65 5.87 -3.47
C ILE A 192 -2.23 5.54 -3.92
N ALA A 193 -1.84 4.26 -3.92
CA ALA A 193 -0.55 3.80 -4.41
C ALA A 193 -0.37 4.12 -5.91
N ALA A 194 -1.39 3.90 -6.73
CA ALA A 194 -1.34 4.19 -8.16
C ALA A 194 -1.22 5.70 -8.43
N GLU A 195 -1.96 6.53 -7.68
CA GLU A 195 -1.85 7.99 -7.76
C GLU A 195 -0.47 8.49 -7.29
N ALA A 196 0.09 7.90 -6.23
CA ALA A 196 1.45 8.21 -5.78
C ALA A 196 2.48 7.91 -6.88
N VAL A 197 2.33 6.79 -7.60
CA VAL A 197 3.17 6.45 -8.77
C VAL A 197 3.02 7.48 -9.89
N LYS A 198 1.78 7.83 -10.28
CA LYS A 198 1.50 8.82 -11.33
C LYS A 198 2.08 10.20 -11.02
N SER A 199 2.02 10.62 -9.75
CA SER A 199 2.52 11.92 -9.29
C SER A 199 4.05 12.03 -9.29
N GLY A 200 4.77 10.91 -9.38
CA GLY A 200 6.23 10.89 -9.28
C GLY A 200 6.77 11.19 -7.88
N LYS A 201 5.93 11.16 -6.83
CA LYS A 201 6.32 11.39 -5.43
C LYS A 201 7.51 10.49 -5.04
N ARG A 202 8.37 11.01 -4.16
CA ARG A 202 9.43 10.25 -3.48
C ARG A 202 9.45 10.61 -2.00
N SER A 203 9.55 9.60 -1.16
CA SER A 203 9.55 9.72 0.30
C SER A 203 10.90 9.24 0.85
N THR A 204 11.89 10.12 0.78
CA THR A 204 13.27 9.84 1.20
C THR A 204 13.41 9.61 2.72
N ASP A 205 12.42 10.05 3.49
CA ASP A 205 12.32 9.89 4.94
C ASP A 205 11.97 8.44 5.38
N TYR A 206 11.53 7.58 4.46
CA TYR A 206 11.15 6.19 4.76
C TYR A 206 12.26 5.42 5.46
N TRP A 207 13.52 5.57 5.03
CA TRP A 207 14.62 4.76 5.58
C TRP A 207 14.88 5.07 7.06
N GLU A 208 14.70 6.33 7.47
CA GLU A 208 14.73 6.71 8.88
C GLU A 208 13.52 6.17 9.64
N ALA A 209 12.32 6.26 9.03
CA ALA A 209 11.11 5.67 9.61
C ALA A 209 11.26 4.15 9.80
N GLU A 210 11.86 3.42 8.87
CA GLU A 210 12.11 1.98 9.01
C GLU A 210 13.14 1.67 10.11
N ARG A 211 14.21 2.45 10.24
CA ARG A 211 15.17 2.30 11.32
C ARG A 211 14.49 2.44 12.69
N ARG A 212 13.72 3.50 12.88
CA ARG A 212 12.95 3.76 14.11
C ARG A 212 11.87 2.70 14.34
N TRP A 213 11.25 2.20 13.27
CA TRP A 213 10.30 1.09 13.33
C TRP A 213 10.97 -0.13 13.95
N LYS A 214 12.13 -0.56 13.41
CA LYS A 214 12.93 -1.69 13.92
C LYS A 214 13.48 -1.47 15.32
N ALA A 215 13.71 -0.23 15.73
CA ALA A 215 14.07 0.13 17.11
C ALA A 215 12.88 0.03 18.09
N GLY A 216 11.67 -0.20 17.58
CA GLY A 216 10.46 -0.37 18.38
C GLY A 216 9.70 0.92 18.66
N GLU A 217 10.01 2.04 18.00
CA GLU A 217 9.32 3.33 18.13
C GLU A 217 7.95 3.38 17.41
N THR A 218 7.26 2.24 17.33
CA THR A 218 6.09 2.04 16.47
C THR A 218 4.94 3.00 16.81
N ALA A 219 4.68 3.28 18.09
CA ALA A 219 3.59 4.18 18.50
C ALA A 219 3.83 5.64 18.09
N GLN A 220 5.07 6.09 18.12
CA GLN A 220 5.42 7.44 17.68
C GLN A 220 5.31 7.57 16.16
N LEU A 221 5.85 6.60 15.42
CA LEU A 221 5.73 6.56 13.96
C LEU A 221 4.30 6.49 13.47
N MET A 222 3.41 5.78 14.18
CA MET A 222 1.97 5.77 13.87
C MET A 222 1.37 7.18 13.95
N ARG A 223 1.68 7.94 15.01
CA ARG A 223 1.20 9.32 15.17
C ARG A 223 1.79 10.24 14.11
N GLU A 224 3.10 10.13 13.85
CA GLU A 224 3.78 10.92 12.81
C GLU A 224 3.20 10.61 11.42
N SER A 225 2.95 9.33 11.13
CA SER A 225 2.30 8.89 9.89
C SER A 225 0.94 9.54 9.72
N LEU A 226 0.07 9.51 10.74
CA LEU A 226 -1.23 10.19 10.70
C LEU A 226 -1.08 11.71 10.55
N ALA A 227 -0.13 12.34 11.26
CA ALA A 227 0.10 13.78 11.21
C ALA A 227 0.66 14.30 9.88
N ARG A 228 1.15 13.41 8.99
CA ARG A 228 1.48 13.76 7.60
C ARG A 228 0.24 14.18 6.82
N VAL A 229 -0.95 13.83 7.32
CA VAL A 229 -2.23 14.21 6.73
C VAL A 229 -2.72 15.53 7.31
N LYS A 230 -2.82 16.55 6.46
CA LYS A 230 -3.44 17.85 6.73
C LYS A 230 -4.83 17.88 6.06
N ILE A 231 -5.87 17.45 6.78
CA ILE A 231 -7.25 17.62 6.32
C ILE A 231 -7.81 18.90 6.96
N GLU A 232 -8.05 19.94 6.16
CA GLU A 232 -8.79 21.10 6.65
C GLU A 232 -10.23 20.71 6.99
N GLY A 233 -10.67 20.98 8.23
CA GLY A 233 -12.04 20.74 8.70
C GLY A 233 -12.27 19.43 9.46
N VAL A 234 -11.24 18.67 9.81
CA VAL A 234 -11.32 17.58 10.80
C VAL A 234 -10.63 18.05 12.08
N ASN A 235 -11.42 18.60 13.00
CA ASN A 235 -11.04 18.82 14.40
C ASN A 235 -11.47 17.62 15.25
#